data_AF-A0A3N5FMB8-F1
#
_entry.id   AF-A0A3N5FMB8-F1
#
_cell.length_a   1.000
_cell.length_b   1.000
_cell.length_c   1.000
_cell.angle_alpha   90.00
_cell.angle_beta   90.00
_cell.angle_gamma   90.00
#
_symmetry.space_group_name_H-M   'P 1'
#
loop_
_entity.id
_entity.type
_entity.pdbx_description
1 polymer ?
#
loop_
_entity_poly.entity_id
_entity_poly.type
_entity_poly.pdbx_seq_one_letter_code
_entity_poly.pdbx_strand_id
1 'polypeptide(L)'
;MNARLVRGTAGQIRWAYYVAAGVEGFTLLQQKPRPGVIPKWSLAARIVGSDAFKMAQRPLLFVTVVRDKRWLFPIETFRMDGDRLTATLGPREDY
;
A
#
# COMPACT_ATOMS: atom_id res chain seq x y z
N MET A 1 -17.13 11.10 -13.55
CA MET A 1 -16.49 9.77 -13.45
C MET A 1 -15.49 9.81 -12.31
N ASN A 2 -15.72 8.98 -11.29
CA ASN A 2 -15.28 9.18 -9.91
C ASN A 2 -13.96 8.43 -9.62
N ALA A 3 -13.14 8.95 -8.68
CA ALA A 3 -11.98 8.24 -8.16
C ALA A 3 -12.40 6.88 -7.58
N ARG A 4 -11.57 5.85 -7.76
CA ARG A 4 -11.88 4.51 -7.23
C ARG A 4 -11.38 4.39 -5.80
N LEU A 5 -12.30 4.19 -4.86
CA LEU A 5 -12.01 3.93 -3.45
C LEU A 5 -12.13 2.43 -3.18
N VAL A 6 -11.14 1.85 -2.51
CA VAL A 6 -11.16 0.47 -2.02
C VAL A 6 -10.81 0.49 -0.54
N ARG A 7 -11.57 -0.23 0.27
CA ARG A 7 -11.30 -0.40 1.71
C ARG A 7 -11.04 -1.86 1.99
N GLY A 8 -10.22 -2.13 3.00
CA GLY A 8 -10.04 -3.48 3.51
C GLY A 8 -9.51 -3.48 4.95
N THR A 9 -9.54 -4.65 5.55
CA THR A 9 -9.29 -4.82 6.99
C THR A 9 -7.83 -5.04 7.32
N ALA A 10 -7.09 -5.77 6.48
CA ALA A 10 -5.73 -6.16 6.78
C ALA A 10 -4.81 -6.09 5.54
N GLY A 11 -3.55 -5.77 5.79
CA GLY A 11 -2.49 -5.79 4.79
C GLY A 11 -1.12 -5.93 5.45
N GLN A 12 -0.09 -5.99 4.62
CA GLN A 12 1.30 -6.09 5.06
C GLN A 12 2.17 -5.19 4.21
N ILE A 13 3.15 -4.53 4.82
CA ILE A 13 4.30 -4.00 4.11
C ILE A 13 5.39 -5.06 4.14
N ARG A 14 5.97 -5.36 2.98
CA ARG A 14 7.04 -6.35 2.83
C ARG A 14 8.29 -5.73 2.25
N TRP A 15 9.43 -6.26 2.68
CA TRP A 15 10.72 -6.09 2.02
C TRP A 15 11.20 -7.48 1.60
N ALA A 16 11.38 -7.70 0.30
CA ALA A 16 11.56 -9.04 -0.27
C ALA A 16 10.47 -10.01 0.26
N TYR A 17 10.86 -11.14 0.84
CA TYR A 17 9.94 -12.11 1.42
C TYR A 17 9.60 -11.83 2.90
N TYR A 18 10.25 -10.86 3.54
CA TYR A 18 10.03 -10.53 4.95
C TYR A 18 8.86 -9.56 5.15
N VAL A 19 8.12 -9.75 6.25
CA VAL A 19 7.13 -8.77 6.72
C VAL A 19 7.88 -7.64 7.43
N ALA A 20 7.73 -6.42 6.93
CA ALA A 20 8.28 -5.19 7.49
C ALA A 20 7.29 -4.49 8.41
N ALA A 21 5.99 -4.52 8.08
CA ALA A 21 4.94 -4.00 8.96
C ALA A 21 3.60 -4.70 8.74
N GLY A 22 2.82 -4.84 9.81
CA GLY A 22 1.41 -5.21 9.76
C GLY A 22 0.53 -3.97 9.60
N VAL A 23 -0.47 -4.04 8.75
CA VAL A 23 -1.40 -2.94 8.45
C VAL A 23 -2.82 -3.37 8.79
N GLU A 24 -3.54 -2.50 9.49
CA GLU A 24 -4.96 -2.65 9.85
C GLU A 24 -5.77 -1.48 9.26
N GLY A 25 -7.00 -1.76 8.82
CA GLY A 25 -7.98 -0.77 8.40
C GLY A 25 -7.45 0.17 7.31
N PHE A 26 -7.26 -0.36 6.10
CA PHE A 26 -6.67 0.42 5.01
C PHE A 26 -7.72 0.99 4.05
N THR A 27 -7.35 2.11 3.43
CA THR A 27 -8.03 2.72 2.31
C THR A 27 -7.05 2.94 1.17
N LEU A 28 -7.39 2.42 -0.01
CA LEU A 28 -6.72 2.66 -1.27
C LEU A 28 -7.56 3.62 -2.12
N LEU A 29 -6.92 4.67 -2.61
CA LEU A 29 -7.51 5.63 -3.53
C LEU A 29 -6.75 5.59 -4.85
N GLN A 30 -7.43 5.18 -5.93
CA GLN A 30 -6.90 5.32 -7.28
C GLN A 30 -7.19 6.74 -7.78
N GLN A 31 -6.14 7.47 -8.13
CA GLN A 31 -6.29 8.77 -8.77
C GLN A 31 -6.93 8.61 -10.15
N LYS A 32 -7.64 9.66 -10.59
CA LYS A 32 -8.26 9.68 -11.92
C LYS A 32 -7.20 9.44 -12.99
N PRO A 33 -7.36 8.43 -13.86
CA PRO A 33 -6.47 8.23 -15.00
C PRO A 33 -6.47 9.49 -15.88
N ARG A 34 -5.28 9.96 -16.27
CA ARG A 34 -5.14 10.97 -17.33
C ARG A 34 -4.69 10.27 -18.61
N PRO A 35 -5.11 10.70 -19.80
CA PRO A 35 -4.62 10.14 -21.05
C PRO A 35 -3.09 10.11 -21.08
N GLY A 36 -2.50 8.96 -21.38
CA GLY A 36 -1.04 8.77 -21.41
C GLY A 36 -0.34 8.66 -20.05
N VAL A 37 -1.07 8.63 -18.92
CA VAL A 37 -0.48 8.55 -17.57
C VAL A 37 -0.99 7.32 -16.82
N ILE A 38 -0.05 6.52 -16.28
CA ILE A 38 -0.40 5.36 -15.45
C ILE A 38 -1.07 5.84 -14.14
N PRO A 39 -2.25 5.32 -13.78
CA PRO A 39 -2.95 5.75 -12.58
C PRO A 39 -2.14 5.47 -11.31
N LYS A 40 -1.93 6.50 -10.50
CA LYS A 40 -1.31 6.35 -9.18
C LYS A 40 -2.32 5.92 -8.14
N TRP A 41 -1.83 5.16 -7.17
CA TRP A 41 -2.59 4.74 -6.01
C TRP A 41 -2.05 5.45 -4.76
N SER A 42 -2.94 5.76 -3.83
CA SER A 42 -2.58 6.26 -2.51
C SER A 42 -3.14 5.34 -1.44
N LEU A 43 -2.35 5.05 -0.42
CA LEU A 43 -2.70 4.23 0.73
C LEU A 43 -2.80 5.13 1.96
N ALA A 44 -3.84 4.93 2.75
CA ALA A 44 -3.94 5.39 4.12
C ALA A 44 -4.34 4.22 5.01
N ALA A 45 -3.63 3.99 6.11
CA ALA A 45 -3.91 2.86 7.00
C ALA A 45 -3.30 3.05 8.40
N ARG A 46 -3.59 2.13 9.30
CA ARG A 46 -2.94 2.03 10.63
C ARG A 46 -1.88 0.94 10.63
N ILE A 47 -0.75 1.18 11.27
CA ILE A 47 0.33 0.21 11.50
C ILE A 47 0.11 -0.42 12.87
N VAL A 48 0.04 -1.74 12.91
CA VAL A 48 -0.17 -2.51 14.17
C VAL A 48 1.12 -3.16 14.68
N GLY A 49 2.21 -3.03 13.94
CA GLY A 49 3.54 -3.47 14.30
C GLY A 49 4.50 -3.23 13.14
N SER A 50 5.71 -2.78 13.43
CA SER A 50 6.72 -2.50 12.40
C SER A 50 8.12 -2.89 12.86
N ASP A 51 8.91 -3.31 11.90
CA ASP A 51 10.35 -3.50 12.03
C ASP A 51 11.04 -2.33 11.34
N ALA A 52 11.65 -1.45 12.13
CA ALA A 52 12.28 -0.23 11.64
C ALA A 52 13.41 -0.51 10.64
N PHE A 53 14.20 -1.57 10.87
CA PHE A 53 15.28 -1.96 9.96
C PHE A 53 14.73 -2.35 8.60
N LYS A 54 13.69 -3.20 8.56
CA LYS A 54 13.05 -3.63 7.31
C LYS A 54 12.33 -2.49 6.60
N MET A 55 11.68 -1.59 7.34
CA MET A 55 10.99 -0.40 6.81
C MET A 55 11.95 0.63 6.19
N ALA A 56 13.23 0.63 6.61
CA ALA A 56 14.27 1.46 5.99
C ALA A 56 14.76 0.89 4.65
N GLN A 57 14.51 -0.38 4.36
CA GLN A 57 14.99 -1.03 3.13
C GLN A 57 14.14 -0.67 1.90
N ARG A 58 14.69 -0.92 0.72
CA ARG A 58 13.99 -0.79 -0.56
C ARG A 58 14.30 -2.02 -1.44
N PRO A 59 13.38 -2.41 -2.35
CA PRO A 59 12.02 -1.91 -2.52
C PRO A 59 11.07 -2.40 -1.41
N LEU A 60 10.03 -1.62 -1.12
CA LEU A 60 8.93 -2.03 -0.25
C LEU A 60 7.68 -2.31 -1.07
N LEU A 61 6.90 -3.29 -0.63
CA LEU A 61 5.65 -3.72 -1.27
C LEU A 61 4.52 -3.67 -0.26
N PHE A 62 3.40 -3.04 -0.62
CA PHE A 62 2.14 -3.22 0.09
C PHE A 62 1.40 -4.42 -0.50
N VAL A 63 1.05 -5.37 0.35
CA VAL A 63 0.35 -6.60 -0.01
C VAL A 63 -0.94 -6.68 0.79
N THR A 64 -2.04 -6.97 0.10
CA THR A 64 -3.34 -7.15 0.74
C THR A 64 -4.20 -8.14 -0.04
N VAL A 65 -5.33 -8.54 0.53
CA VAL A 65 -6.35 -9.35 -0.12
C VAL A 65 -7.63 -8.52 -0.20
N VAL A 66 -8.13 -8.33 -1.42
CA VAL A 66 -9.37 -7.59 -1.71
C VAL A 66 -10.29 -8.51 -2.52
N ARG A 67 -11.45 -8.87 -1.96
CA ARG A 67 -12.41 -9.79 -2.59
C ARG A 67 -11.74 -11.09 -3.07
N ASP A 68 -11.01 -11.73 -2.17
CA ASP A 68 -10.27 -12.98 -2.39
C ASP A 68 -9.15 -12.91 -3.45
N LYS A 69 -8.81 -11.70 -3.92
CA LYS A 69 -7.68 -11.47 -4.82
C LYS A 69 -6.55 -10.82 -4.08
N ARG A 70 -5.36 -11.43 -4.17
CA ARG A 70 -4.13 -10.84 -3.66
C ARG A 70 -3.73 -9.67 -4.55
N TRP A 71 -3.58 -8.50 -3.95
CA TRP A 71 -3.10 -7.30 -4.63
C TRP A 71 -1.72 -6.95 -4.09
N LEU A 72 -0.84 -6.55 -4.99
CA LEU A 72 0.52 -6.15 -4.67
C LEU A 72 0.81 -4.79 -5.30
N PHE A 73 1.41 -3.91 -4.52
CA PHE A 73 1.74 -2.55 -4.95
C PHE A 73 3.16 -2.20 -4.50
N PRO A 74 4.04 -1.78 -5.42
CA PRO A 74 5.28 -1.11 -5.04
C PRO A 74 4.97 0.15 -4.23
N ILE A 75 5.66 0.35 -3.12
CA ILE A 75 5.59 1.59 -2.34
C ILE A 75 6.67 2.53 -2.87
N GLU A 76 6.26 3.62 -3.52
CA GLU A 76 7.17 4.63 -4.06
C GLU A 76 7.67 5.54 -2.93
N THR A 77 6.74 6.05 -2.12
CA THR A 77 7.02 6.91 -0.98
C THR A 77 6.03 6.62 0.14
N PHE A 78 6.44 6.83 1.38
CA PHE A 78 5.53 6.75 2.52
C PHE A 78 5.93 7.73 3.61
N ARG A 79 4.97 8.04 4.47
CA ARG A 79 5.14 8.80 5.71
C ARG A 79 4.37 8.10 6.81
N MET A 80 4.97 8.08 7.98
CA MET A 80 4.32 7.65 9.22
C MET A 80 4.17 8.85 10.16
N ASP A 81 3.03 8.92 10.84
CA ASP A 81 2.73 9.86 11.91
C ASP A 81 2.08 9.08 13.05
N GLY A 82 2.87 8.76 14.08
CA GLY A 82 2.51 7.74 15.06
C GLY A 82 2.26 6.37 14.40
N ASP A 83 1.08 5.81 14.62
CA ASP A 83 0.63 4.55 14.00
C ASP A 83 -0.05 4.75 12.64
N ARG A 84 -0.19 5.99 12.16
CA ARG A 84 -0.84 6.28 10.88
C ARG A 84 0.17 6.23 9.74
N LEU A 85 -0.11 5.40 8.74
CA LEU A 85 0.64 5.32 7.49
C LEU A 85 -0.12 6.05 6.37
N THR A 86 0.63 6.84 5.60
CA THR A 86 0.22 7.29 4.26
C THR A 86 1.30 6.91 3.25
N ALA A 87 0.92 6.41 2.07
CA ALA A 87 1.90 6.03 1.05
C ALA A 87 1.41 6.32 -0.37
N THR A 88 2.36 6.66 -1.25
CA THR A 88 2.16 6.65 -2.70
C THR A 88 2.58 5.28 -3.22
N LEU A 89 1.69 4.67 -3.97
CA LEU A 89 1.83 3.35 -4.52
C LEU A 89 2.00 3.41 -6.04
N GLY A 90 2.88 2.55 -6.55
CA GLY A 90 3.07 2.29 -7.95
C GLY A 90 1.90 1.52 -8.57
N PRO A 91 2.05 1.08 -9.83
CA PRO A 91 1.06 0.27 -10.51
C PRO A 91 0.76 -1.02 -9.72
N ARG A 92 -0.49 -1.49 -9.80
CA ARG A 92 -0.84 -2.79 -9.23
C ARG A 92 -0.11 -3.87 -10.02
N GLU A 93 0.59 -4.75 -9.31
CA GLU A 93 1.16 -5.97 -9.86
C GLU A 93 0.24 -7.13 -9.49
N ASP A 94 -0.03 -7.99 -10.47
CA ASP A 94 -0.74 -9.25 -10.26
C ASP A 94 0.32 -10.35 -10.05
N TYR A 95 0.09 -11.23 -9.07
CA TYR A 95 0.95 -12.38 -8.77
C TYR A 95 0.48 -13.62 -9.54
#